data_AF-A0A1Y4N4H5-F1
#
_entry.id   AF-A0A1Y4N4H5-F1
#
_cell.length_a   1.000
_cell.length_b   1.000
_cell.length_c   1.000
_cell.angle_alpha   90.00
_cell.angle_beta   90.00
_cell.angle_gamma   90.00
#
_symmetry.space_group_name_H-M   'P 1'
#
loop_
_entity.id
_entity.type
_entity.pdbx_description
1 polymer ?
#
loop_
_entity_poly.entity_id
_entity_poly.type
_entity_poly.pdbx_seq_one_letter_code
_entity_poly.pdbx_strand_id
1 'polypeptide(L)'
;MQRKRPQYVQTVMEQLQLGQSIFLASEEVDSLPISEIDLLECGVEKIPQTGSTIKIVSEKGDVLTVTIERTDPDTFLFGYARKQRKGKYFAFLSIDDFWDWWECRKIDQKLRSYVPVLVLSAPSKERLLQNRLLYDILINRNLNYQNISCKGCLHSASHYCLNCTRGKDRYDCWIGSGERQFLFR
;
A
#
# COMPACT_ATOMS: atom_id res chain seq x y z
N MET A 1 -27.91 -20.70 -0.44
CA MET A 1 -26.68 -20.36 0.31
C MET A 1 -26.33 -18.90 0.07
N GLN A 2 -26.70 -17.99 0.97
CA GLN A 2 -26.20 -16.61 0.92
C GLN A 2 -24.73 -16.64 1.35
N ARG A 3 -23.82 -16.37 0.41
CA ARG A 3 -22.41 -16.13 0.73
C ARG A 3 -22.38 -14.96 1.71
N LYS A 4 -22.02 -15.21 2.97
CA LYS A 4 -21.70 -14.16 3.94
C LYS A 4 -20.76 -13.19 3.24
N ARG A 5 -21.17 -11.93 3.06
CA ARG A 5 -20.23 -10.88 2.67
C ARG A 5 -19.05 -10.97 3.63
N PRO A 6 -17.79 -10.81 3.18
CA PRO A 6 -16.73 -10.47 4.10
C PRO A 6 -17.22 -9.22 4.82
N GLN A 7 -17.42 -9.31 6.12
CA GLN A 7 -18.11 -8.30 6.96
C GLN A 7 -17.57 -6.88 6.71
N TYR A 8 -16.31 -6.79 6.29
CA TYR A 8 -15.62 -5.56 5.96
C TYR A 8 -16.06 -4.86 4.67
N VAL A 9 -16.44 -5.57 3.60
CA VAL A 9 -16.88 -4.94 2.33
C VAL A 9 -18.13 -4.09 2.56
N GLN A 10 -19.02 -4.55 3.44
CA GLN A 10 -20.21 -3.78 3.81
C GLN A 10 -19.84 -2.52 4.60
N THR A 11 -18.93 -2.61 5.57
CA THR A 11 -18.43 -1.43 6.30
C THR A 11 -17.80 -0.41 5.35
N VAL A 12 -17.01 -0.87 4.38
CA VAL A 12 -16.42 0.00 3.35
C VAL A 12 -17.50 0.69 2.53
N MET A 13 -18.52 -0.04 2.08
CA MET A 13 -19.65 0.53 1.33
C MET A 13 -20.41 1.60 2.12
N GLU A 14 -20.59 1.40 3.43
CA GLU A 14 -21.27 2.35 4.32
C GLU A 14 -20.48 3.64 4.56
N GLN A 15 -19.16 3.62 4.36
CA GLN A 15 -18.27 4.77 4.54
C GLN A 15 -18.07 5.59 3.25
N LEU A 16 -18.44 5.04 2.09
CA LEU A 16 -18.32 5.73 0.81
C LEU A 16 -19.35 6.86 0.67
N GLN A 17 -18.94 7.93 0.01
CA GLN A 17 -19.81 9.08 -0.26
C GLN A 17 -19.98 9.29 -1.76
N LEU A 18 -21.16 9.77 -2.17
CA LEU A 18 -21.35 10.22 -3.56
C LEU A 18 -20.44 11.41 -3.86
N GLY A 19 -19.84 11.42 -5.04
CA GLY A 19 -18.86 12.42 -5.46
C GLY A 19 -17.45 12.21 -4.89
N GLN A 20 -17.24 11.23 -3.98
CA GLN A 20 -15.90 10.89 -3.50
C GLN A 20 -14.99 10.47 -4.66
N SER A 21 -13.74 10.94 -4.66
CA SER A 21 -12.75 10.53 -5.65
C SER A 21 -12.29 9.08 -5.46
N ILE A 22 -12.17 8.37 -6.57
CA ILE A 22 -11.57 7.05 -6.72
C ILE A 22 -10.51 7.17 -7.81
N PHE A 23 -9.31 6.68 -7.53
CA PHE A 23 -8.18 6.74 -8.46
C PHE A 23 -7.98 5.38 -9.12
N LEU A 24 -7.85 5.39 -10.44
CA LEU A 24 -7.70 4.18 -11.24
C LEU A 24 -6.31 4.13 -11.87
N ALA A 25 -5.56 3.07 -11.59
CA ALA A 25 -4.33 2.73 -12.29
C ALA A 25 -4.59 1.63 -13.33
N SER A 26 -3.94 1.70 -14.48
CA SER A 26 -4.04 0.64 -15.50
C SER A 26 -3.43 -0.68 -14.99
N GLU A 27 -3.85 -1.81 -15.55
CA GLU A 27 -3.27 -3.13 -15.22
C GLU A 27 -1.76 -3.21 -15.51
N GLU A 28 -1.27 -2.38 -16.43
CA GLU A 28 0.12 -2.34 -16.87
C GLU A 28 1.02 -1.48 -15.98
N VAL A 29 0.48 -0.82 -14.95
CA VAL A 29 1.19 0.15 -14.09
C VAL A 29 2.46 -0.42 -13.43
N ASP A 30 2.50 -1.73 -13.21
CA ASP A 30 3.67 -2.43 -12.66
C ASP A 30 4.85 -2.48 -13.63
N SER A 31 4.65 -2.20 -14.92
CA SER A 31 5.68 -2.21 -15.97
C SER A 31 6.15 -0.80 -16.37
N LEU A 32 5.38 0.22 -16.01
CA LEU A 32 5.65 1.61 -16.38
C LEU A 32 6.73 2.25 -15.48
N PRO A 33 7.54 3.17 -16.02
CA PRO A 33 8.36 4.06 -15.21
C PRO A 33 7.48 5.08 -14.48
N ILE A 34 7.94 5.59 -13.33
CA ILE A 34 7.16 6.49 -12.46
C ILE A 34 6.61 7.71 -13.23
N SER A 35 7.40 8.28 -14.14
CA SER A 35 7.02 9.45 -14.95
C SER A 35 5.90 9.20 -15.95
N GLU A 36 5.61 7.93 -16.28
CA GLU A 36 4.57 7.53 -17.22
C GLU A 36 3.32 6.99 -16.51
N ILE A 37 3.35 6.93 -15.16
CA ILE A 37 2.20 6.51 -14.37
C ILE A 37 1.21 7.68 -14.30
N ASP A 38 0.09 7.52 -14.99
CA ASP A 38 -1.05 8.42 -14.91
C ASP A 38 -2.23 7.72 -14.23
N LEU A 39 -2.85 8.40 -13.28
CA LEU A 39 -4.01 7.90 -12.54
C LEU A 39 -5.27 8.58 -13.05
N LEU A 40 -6.25 7.80 -13.46
CA LEU A 40 -7.55 8.35 -13.83
C LEU A 40 -8.37 8.59 -12.56
N GLU A 41 -8.67 9.85 -12.28
CA GLU A 41 -9.60 10.24 -11.22
C GLU A 41 -11.06 10.08 -11.69
N CYS A 42 -11.88 9.48 -10.84
CA CYS A 42 -13.32 9.30 -11.05
C CYS A 42 -14.09 9.63 -9.77
N GLY A 43 -15.28 10.22 -9.91
CA GLY A 43 -16.19 10.42 -8.80
C GLY A 43 -17.14 9.23 -8.61
N VAL A 44 -17.47 8.90 -7.36
CA VAL A 44 -18.53 7.91 -7.05
C VAL A 44 -19.89 8.44 -7.51
N GLU A 45 -20.50 7.77 -8.47
CA GLU A 45 -21.80 8.14 -9.05
C GLU A 45 -22.95 7.39 -8.36
N LYS A 46 -22.76 6.11 -8.04
CA LYS A 46 -23.80 5.28 -7.44
C LYS A 46 -23.24 4.25 -6.48
N ILE A 47 -23.82 4.22 -5.29
CA ILE A 47 -23.57 3.21 -4.25
C ILE A 47 -24.85 2.38 -4.08
N PRO A 48 -24.90 1.15 -4.61
CA PRO A 48 -26.04 0.26 -4.39
C PRO A 48 -26.20 -0.11 -2.90
N GLN A 49 -27.45 -0.22 -2.43
CA GLN A 49 -27.74 -0.72 -1.07
C GLN A 49 -27.27 -2.16 -0.85
N THR A 50 -27.19 -2.93 -1.94
CA THR A 50 -26.73 -4.32 -1.90
C THR A 50 -25.72 -4.63 -3.00
N GLY A 51 -24.77 -5.50 -2.69
CA GLY A 51 -23.70 -5.94 -3.59
C GLY A 51 -22.32 -5.57 -3.04
N SER A 52 -21.31 -5.75 -3.88
CA SER A 52 -19.92 -5.36 -3.65
C SER A 52 -19.39 -4.47 -4.77
N THR A 53 -20.29 -3.81 -5.50
CA THR A 53 -19.94 -3.01 -6.67
C THR A 53 -20.50 -1.61 -6.58
N ILE A 54 -19.73 -0.63 -7.00
CA ILE A 54 -20.16 0.77 -7.15
C ILE A 54 -20.02 1.21 -8.60
N LYS A 55 -20.75 2.27 -8.98
CA LYS A 55 -20.49 2.98 -10.24
C LYS A 55 -19.70 4.24 -9.96
N ILE A 56 -18.73 4.49 -10.83
CA ILE A 56 -17.89 5.69 -10.83
C ILE A 56 -17.96 6.33 -12.21
N VAL A 57 -17.77 7.64 -12.26
CA VAL A 57 -17.78 8.43 -13.49
C VAL A 57 -16.49 9.22 -13.61
N SER A 58 -15.85 9.16 -14.78
CA SER A 58 -14.67 10.00 -15.05
C SER A 58 -15.08 11.43 -15.42
N GLU A 59 -14.12 12.36 -15.44
CA GLU A 59 -14.35 13.73 -15.92
C GLU A 59 -14.90 13.78 -17.36
N LYS A 60 -14.57 12.77 -18.18
CA LYS A 60 -15.06 12.66 -19.58
C LYS A 60 -16.47 12.05 -19.68
N GLY A 61 -17.13 11.78 -18.55
CA GLY A 61 -18.46 11.16 -18.49
C GLY A 61 -18.45 9.65 -18.74
N ASP A 62 -17.28 9.00 -18.74
CA ASP A 62 -17.22 7.53 -18.87
C ASP A 62 -17.66 6.89 -17.55
N VAL A 63 -18.70 6.05 -17.60
CA VAL A 63 -19.17 5.29 -16.44
C VAL A 63 -18.45 3.93 -16.38
N LEU A 64 -17.87 3.63 -15.23
CA LEU A 64 -17.23 2.35 -14.93
C LEU A 64 -17.87 1.69 -13.70
N THR A 65 -17.77 0.37 -13.63
CA THR A 65 -18.15 -0.40 -12.45
C THR A 65 -16.88 -0.85 -11.72
N VAL A 66 -16.81 -0.57 -10.41
CA VAL A 66 -15.76 -1.07 -9.53
C VAL A 66 -16.32 -2.23 -8.72
N THR A 67 -15.62 -3.36 -8.71
CA THR A 67 -15.83 -4.45 -7.75
C THR A 67 -14.89 -4.24 -6.56
N ILE A 68 -15.45 -4.06 -5.38
CA ILE A 68 -14.71 -3.87 -4.12
C ILE A 68 -14.16 -5.21 -3.67
N GLU A 69 -12.85 -5.25 -3.43
CA GLU A 69 -12.11 -6.44 -2.98
C GLU A 69 -11.40 -6.20 -1.64
N ARG A 70 -11.48 -4.98 -1.10
CA ARG A 70 -10.86 -4.65 0.18
C ARG A 70 -11.50 -5.46 1.32
N THR A 71 -10.69 -6.27 1.99
CA THR A 71 -11.13 -7.17 3.07
C THR A 71 -10.73 -6.72 4.47
N ASP A 72 -9.85 -5.74 4.59
CA ASP A 72 -9.32 -5.22 5.86
C ASP A 72 -8.87 -3.75 5.71
N PRO A 73 -8.72 -3.01 6.82
CA PRO A 73 -8.34 -1.59 6.79
C PRO A 73 -6.89 -1.33 6.37
N ASP A 74 -6.02 -2.32 6.41
CA ASP A 74 -4.59 -2.15 6.15
C ASP A 74 -4.22 -2.42 4.69
N THR A 75 -5.11 -3.07 3.93
CA THR A 75 -4.97 -3.27 2.49
C THR A 75 -5.17 -1.97 1.72
N PHE A 76 -4.24 -1.66 0.82
CA PHE A 76 -4.25 -0.46 -0.02
C PHE A 76 -5.25 -0.56 -1.19
N LEU A 77 -5.32 -1.74 -1.81
CA LEU A 77 -6.17 -1.97 -2.98
C LEU A 77 -7.65 -1.90 -2.56
N PHE A 78 -8.39 -0.98 -3.16
CA PHE A 78 -9.83 -0.86 -2.91
C PHE A 78 -10.61 -1.91 -3.71
N GLY A 79 -10.23 -2.12 -4.98
CA GLY A 79 -10.92 -3.06 -5.85
C GLY A 79 -10.43 -3.02 -7.29
N TYR A 80 -11.25 -3.52 -8.20
CA TYR A 80 -10.96 -3.52 -9.64
C TYR A 80 -12.07 -2.85 -10.41
N ALA A 81 -11.72 -1.94 -11.33
CA ALA A 81 -12.66 -1.37 -12.27
C ALA A 81 -12.55 -2.07 -13.64
N ARG A 82 -13.68 -2.25 -14.30
CA ARG A 82 -13.72 -2.77 -15.68
C ARG A 82 -14.64 -1.92 -16.53
N LYS A 83 -14.16 -1.50 -17.70
CA LYS A 83 -15.02 -1.01 -18.78
C LYS A 83 -15.34 -2.18 -19.69
N GLN A 84 -16.57 -2.32 -20.18
CA GLN A 84 -17.00 -3.48 -20.99
C GLN A 84 -16.13 -3.78 -22.24
N ARG A 85 -15.25 -2.85 -22.67
CA ARG A 85 -14.29 -3.02 -23.78
C ARG A 85 -12.90 -2.39 -23.57
N LYS A 86 -12.61 -1.81 -22.39
CA LYS A 86 -11.26 -1.31 -22.06
C LYS A 86 -10.69 -2.18 -20.94
N GLY A 87 -9.36 -2.21 -20.82
CA GLY A 87 -8.62 -3.06 -19.89
C GLY A 87 -9.07 -2.96 -18.44
N LYS A 88 -8.49 -3.82 -17.61
CA LYS A 88 -8.74 -3.83 -16.16
C LYS A 88 -7.99 -2.68 -15.51
N TYR A 89 -8.58 -2.09 -14.47
CA TYR A 89 -7.95 -1.08 -13.64
C TYR A 89 -7.89 -1.55 -12.19
N PHE A 90 -6.82 -1.18 -11.49
CA PHE A 90 -6.76 -1.21 -10.04
C PHE A 90 -7.41 0.07 -9.51
N ALA A 91 -8.27 -0.04 -8.51
CA ALA A 91 -8.95 1.10 -7.89
C ALA A 91 -8.39 1.37 -6.49
N PHE A 92 -8.24 2.64 -6.15
CA PHE A 92 -7.71 3.13 -4.87
C PHE A 92 -8.57 4.25 -4.31
N LEU A 93 -8.65 4.37 -3.00
CA LEU A 93 -9.39 5.45 -2.33
C LEU A 93 -8.59 6.75 -2.26
N SER A 94 -7.26 6.69 -2.43
CA SER A 94 -6.37 7.84 -2.43
C SER A 94 -5.17 7.62 -3.35
N ILE A 95 -4.52 8.72 -3.75
CA ILE A 95 -3.25 8.69 -4.48
C ILE A 95 -2.15 8.05 -3.62
N ASP A 96 -2.16 8.28 -2.30
CA ASP A 96 -1.16 7.72 -1.40
C ASP A 96 -1.33 6.19 -1.26
N ASP A 97 -2.56 5.68 -1.19
CA ASP A 97 -2.81 4.22 -1.22
C ASP A 97 -2.24 3.59 -2.50
N PHE A 98 -2.37 4.26 -3.64
CA PHE A 98 -1.78 3.81 -4.89
C PHE A 98 -0.24 3.73 -4.80
N TRP A 99 0.42 4.80 -4.34
CA TRP A 99 1.88 4.83 -4.28
C TRP A 99 2.44 3.82 -3.29
N ASP A 100 1.83 3.67 -2.12
CA ASP A 100 2.23 2.68 -1.13
C ASP A 100 2.01 1.24 -1.66
N TRP A 101 0.89 1.00 -2.35
CA TRP A 101 0.63 -0.28 -3.03
C TRP A 101 1.70 -0.57 -4.10
N TRP A 102 1.99 0.40 -4.96
CA TRP A 102 2.94 0.28 -6.06
C TRP A 102 4.36 0.06 -5.55
N GLU A 103 4.78 0.80 -4.53
CA GLU A 103 6.08 0.62 -3.88
C GLU A 103 6.20 -0.78 -3.28
N CYS A 104 5.17 -1.24 -2.56
CA CYS A 104 5.15 -2.59 -2.00
C CYS A 104 5.37 -3.64 -3.10
N ARG A 105 4.71 -3.50 -4.25
CA ARG A 105 4.85 -4.38 -5.41
C ARG A 105 6.27 -4.34 -5.99
N LYS A 106 6.87 -3.16 -6.11
CA LYS A 106 8.24 -3.01 -6.64
C LYS A 106 9.31 -3.56 -5.70
N ILE A 107 9.17 -3.32 -4.40
CA ILE A 107 10.07 -3.89 -3.40
C ILE A 107 9.95 -5.41 -3.39
N ASP A 108 8.72 -5.95 -3.43
CA ASP A 108 8.48 -7.39 -3.53
C ASP A 108 9.21 -8.01 -4.73
N GLN A 109 9.11 -7.40 -5.92
CA GLN A 109 9.81 -7.89 -7.12
C GLN A 109 11.33 -7.96 -6.93
N LYS A 110 11.93 -6.95 -6.29
CA LYS A 110 13.38 -6.93 -6.04
C LYS A 110 13.78 -7.93 -4.95
N LEU A 111 13.00 -8.05 -3.88
CA LEU A 111 13.26 -8.96 -2.76
C LEU A 111 13.10 -10.45 -3.11
N ARG A 112 12.34 -10.81 -4.14
CA ARG A 112 12.14 -12.22 -4.57
C ARG A 112 13.44 -12.99 -4.78
N SER A 113 14.51 -12.32 -5.21
CA SER A 113 15.83 -12.94 -5.40
C SER A 113 16.59 -13.22 -4.10
N TYR A 114 16.21 -12.56 -2.99
CA TYR A 114 16.84 -12.69 -1.68
C TYR A 114 16.03 -13.53 -0.69
N VAL A 115 14.70 -13.46 -0.79
CA VAL A 115 13.76 -14.16 0.11
C VAL A 115 12.79 -14.99 -0.72
N PRO A 116 13.10 -16.27 -0.98
CA PRO A 116 12.29 -17.14 -1.84
C PRO A 116 10.87 -17.44 -1.28
N VAL A 117 10.65 -17.20 0.02
CA VAL A 117 9.41 -17.52 0.74
C VAL A 117 8.70 -16.25 1.24
N LEU A 118 8.70 -15.18 0.45
CA LEU A 118 7.73 -14.11 0.72
C LEU A 118 6.34 -14.65 0.41
N VAL A 119 5.58 -14.96 1.47
CA VAL A 119 4.17 -15.34 1.39
C VAL A 119 3.46 -14.30 0.52
N LEU A 120 2.77 -14.76 -0.52
CA LEU A 120 2.03 -13.94 -1.49
C LEU A 120 0.75 -13.33 -0.87
N SER A 121 0.85 -12.64 0.27
CA SER A 121 -0.23 -11.82 0.80
C SER A 121 -0.42 -10.55 -0.02
N ALA A 122 -1.61 -9.95 0.08
CA ALA A 122 -1.90 -8.68 -0.59
C ALA A 122 -1.00 -7.56 -0.05
N PRO A 123 -0.62 -6.55 -0.87
CA PRO A 123 0.01 -5.34 -0.38
C PRO A 123 -0.82 -4.65 0.71
N SER A 124 -0.20 -4.43 1.86
CA SER A 124 -0.79 -3.79 3.04
C SER A 124 0.23 -2.90 3.75
N LYS A 125 -0.23 -2.04 4.66
CA LYS A 125 0.63 -1.15 5.46
C LYS A 125 1.73 -1.90 6.20
N GLU A 126 1.36 -2.97 6.91
CA GLU A 126 2.31 -3.80 7.65
C GLU A 126 3.35 -4.42 6.71
N ARG A 127 2.90 -4.98 5.58
CA ARG A 127 3.77 -5.59 4.59
C ARG A 127 4.74 -4.58 3.97
N LEU A 128 4.28 -3.38 3.65
CA LEU A 128 5.14 -2.32 3.11
C LEU A 128 6.25 -1.95 4.11
N LEU A 129 5.93 -1.84 5.40
CA LEU A 129 6.94 -1.59 6.43
C LEU A 129 7.97 -2.72 6.54
N GLN A 130 7.51 -3.97 6.57
CA GLN A 130 8.40 -5.15 6.57
C GLN A 130 9.29 -5.18 5.33
N ASN A 131 8.71 -4.91 4.17
CA ASN A 131 9.41 -4.87 2.89
C ASN A 131 10.46 -3.77 2.83
N ARG A 132 10.13 -2.55 3.28
CA ARG A 132 11.10 -1.44 3.37
C ARG A 132 12.29 -1.81 4.26
N LEU A 133 12.04 -2.44 5.41
CA LEU A 133 13.09 -2.92 6.31
C LEU A 133 13.99 -3.99 5.65
N LEU A 134 13.37 -5.02 5.04
CA LEU A 134 14.11 -6.08 4.35
C LEU A 134 14.90 -5.54 3.15
N TYR A 135 14.33 -4.60 2.40
CA TYR A 135 14.99 -3.95 1.27
C TYR A 135 16.24 -3.22 1.74
N ASP A 136 16.14 -2.45 2.80
CA ASP A 136 17.27 -1.68 3.33
C ASP A 136 18.40 -2.61 3.82
N ILE A 137 18.05 -3.69 4.51
CA ILE A 137 19.04 -4.67 5.01
C ILE A 137 19.68 -5.46 3.86
N LEU A 138 18.87 -6.02 2.96
CA LEU A 138 19.33 -7.03 1.99
C LEU A 138 19.86 -6.42 0.70
N ILE A 139 19.24 -5.33 0.23
CA ILE A 139 19.57 -4.70 -1.05
C ILE A 139 20.50 -3.51 -0.83
N ASN A 140 20.16 -2.60 0.08
CA ASN A 140 21.06 -1.47 0.40
C ASN A 140 22.25 -1.89 1.26
N ARG A 141 22.27 -3.15 1.75
CA ARG A 141 23.30 -3.69 2.66
C ARG A 141 23.47 -2.83 3.92
N ASN A 142 22.38 -2.19 4.35
CA ASN A 142 22.37 -1.38 5.55
C ASN A 142 22.28 -2.28 6.79
N LEU A 143 23.39 -2.94 7.10
CA LEU A 143 23.53 -3.79 8.29
C LEU A 143 23.75 -2.95 9.56
N ASN A 144 23.99 -1.64 9.40
CA ASN A 144 24.13 -0.68 10.48
C ASN A 144 22.76 -0.13 10.93
N TYR A 145 21.83 -1.02 11.27
CA TYR A 145 20.62 -0.64 12.02
C TYR A 145 21.00 -0.34 13.49
N GLN A 146 21.99 0.53 13.69
CA GLN A 146 22.65 0.80 14.98
C GLN A 146 22.31 2.17 15.57
N ASN A 147 21.34 2.90 15.03
CA ASN A 147 20.93 4.18 15.62
C ASN A 147 19.77 4.00 16.60
N ILE A 148 20.00 3.18 17.63
CA ILE A 148 19.13 3.13 18.80
C ILE A 148 19.97 3.33 20.07
N SER A 149 20.14 4.59 20.47
CA SER A 149 20.65 4.91 21.80
C SER A 149 19.56 4.65 22.85
N CYS A 150 19.88 3.89 23.90
CA CYS A 150 18.95 3.70 25.00
C CYS A 150 18.87 4.99 25.85
N LYS A 151 17.71 5.67 25.92
CA LYS A 151 17.50 6.86 26.77
C LYS A 151 17.83 6.65 28.25
N GLY A 152 17.79 5.40 28.75
CA GLY A 152 18.04 5.09 30.15
C GLY A 152 19.52 5.06 30.53
N CYS A 153 20.35 4.39 29.73
CA CYS A 153 21.75 4.14 30.07
C CYS A 153 22.77 4.74 29.07
N LEU A 154 22.30 5.39 28.00
CA LEU A 154 23.11 5.97 26.91
C LEU A 154 24.10 4.98 26.27
N HIS A 155 23.94 3.67 26.50
CA HIS A 155 24.84 2.66 25.99
C HIS A 155 24.53 2.41 24.50
N SER A 156 25.55 2.55 23.66
CA SER A 156 25.52 2.13 22.26
C SER A 156 25.71 0.62 22.22
N ALA A 157 24.61 -0.13 22.16
CA ALA A 157 24.67 -1.57 21.91
C ALA A 157 24.32 -1.81 20.44
N SER A 158 25.11 -2.66 19.78
CA SER A 158 24.97 -2.97 18.36
C SER A 158 23.65 -3.64 18.01
N HIS A 159 22.92 -4.23 18.98
CA HIS A 159 21.69 -4.99 18.68
C HIS A 159 20.53 -4.86 19.70
N TYR A 160 20.75 -4.88 21.03
CA TYR A 160 19.69 -4.67 22.06
C TYR A 160 20.27 -4.13 23.38
N CYS A 161 19.51 -3.31 24.14
CA CYS A 161 19.89 -2.94 25.51
C CYS A 161 19.24 -3.92 26.51
N LEU A 162 20.02 -4.90 26.96
CA LEU A 162 19.59 -5.92 27.93
C LEU A 162 19.29 -5.34 29.33
N ASN A 163 19.78 -4.13 29.62
CA ASN A 163 19.72 -3.54 30.97
C ASN A 163 18.42 -2.77 31.30
N CYS A 164 17.65 -2.31 30.30
CA CYS A 164 16.55 -1.37 30.57
C CYS A 164 15.13 -1.90 30.35
N THR A 165 14.93 -3.08 29.74
CA THR A 165 13.62 -3.75 29.55
C THR A 165 12.43 -2.79 29.30
N ARG A 166 12.63 -1.74 28.51
CA ARG A 166 11.65 -0.67 28.23
C ARG A 166 11.60 -0.42 26.74
N GLY A 167 10.55 -0.92 26.10
CA GLY A 167 10.21 -0.64 24.71
C GLY A 167 9.10 0.39 24.59
N LYS A 168 9.28 1.62 25.08
CA LYS A 168 8.22 2.65 24.96
C LYS A 168 8.59 4.03 24.44
N ASP A 169 9.85 4.44 24.31
CA ASP A 169 10.17 5.76 23.73
C ASP A 169 11.47 5.73 22.91
N ARG A 170 11.45 5.07 21.75
CA ARG A 170 12.55 5.13 20.78
C ARG A 170 12.10 5.92 19.56
N TYR A 171 12.84 6.96 19.21
CA TYR A 171 12.72 7.67 17.93
C TYR A 171 13.86 7.25 17.02
N ASP A 172 13.58 7.14 15.73
CA ASP A 172 14.53 6.86 14.66
C ASP A 172 15.53 8.03 14.53
N CYS A 173 16.82 7.71 14.50
CA CYS A 173 17.92 8.66 14.35
C CYS A 173 18.78 8.28 13.13
N TRP A 174 18.18 8.18 11.94
CA TRP A 174 18.89 7.88 10.69
C TRP A 174 20.14 8.75 10.46
N ILE A 175 21.27 8.12 10.14
CA ILE A 175 22.52 8.77 9.69
C ILE A 175 23.06 7.92 8.52
N GLY A 176 22.48 8.07 7.33
CA GLY A 176 22.94 7.41 6.11
C GLY A 176 23.40 8.45 5.08
N SER A 177 24.40 8.12 4.26
CA SER A 177 24.94 8.99 3.19
C SER A 177 24.47 8.60 1.78
N GLY A 178 23.46 7.74 1.66
CA GLY A 178 22.87 7.33 0.37
C GLY A 178 21.72 8.25 -0.05
N GLU A 179 21.66 8.57 -1.35
CA GLU A 179 20.60 9.37 -1.97
C GLU A 179 19.21 8.82 -1.63
N ARG A 180 18.53 9.46 -0.68
CA ARG A 180 17.10 9.26 -0.40
C ARG A 180 16.18 9.80 -1.50
N GLN A 181 16.71 10.35 -2.60
CA GLN A 181 15.96 11.24 -3.50
C GLN A 181 14.85 10.58 -4.34
N PHE A 182 14.70 9.25 -4.30
CA PHE A 182 13.71 8.57 -5.16
C PHE A 182 12.78 7.58 -4.46
N LEU A 183 12.82 7.45 -3.12
CA LEU A 183 12.00 6.46 -2.42
C LEU A 183 11.09 7.03 -1.32
N PHE A 184 11.24 8.30 -0.99
CA PHE A 184 10.31 9.02 -0.12
C PHE A 184 10.25 10.44 -0.69
N ARG A 185 9.05 10.96 -0.94
CA ARG A 185 8.82 12.32 -1.48
C ARG A 185 9.74 13.36 -0.85
#